data_AF-A0A8T1US38-F1
#
_entry.id   AF-A0A8T1US38-F1
#
_cell.length_a   1.000
_cell.length_b   1.000
_cell.length_c   1.000
_cell.angle_alpha   90.00
_cell.angle_beta   90.00
_cell.angle_gamma   90.00
#
_symmetry.space_group_name_H-M   'P 1'
#
loop_
_entity.id
_entity.type
_entity.pdbx_description
1 polymer ?
#
loop_
_entity_poly.entity_id
_entity_poly.type
_entity_poly.pdbx_seq_one_letter_code
_entity_poly.pdbx_strand_id
1 'polypeptide(L)'
;MDIPTSPSGHGFVSLSSCGFAFWWLIIFFVHLTTFAYNACFALFYWNVDDLYLMFALASHGIGMPSSDFRTISYVHMALAGVHGFYVVQMVLGSAKRCTLAFSLRPKKFLSDGKIPNESENPVSSIHDENNTSGENLWTRLKKVFGCITRKSDELSVNGKYFHGILICRELVESSLQTMQAIRMSRYLSHPYLNHFYVGLLAINCWSSVIIYSRWFWDDEAYRRFALVMCDCALDLMSTVGVAVLIVLSYIGQYDVRVNGFGVQILDDEWFAKMMNEAQVVLVTSWSDLVIRVIFSLGLLGATGKMKELLHCTITRSRRFHQAEINWFTFHHST
;
A
#
# COMPACT_ATOMS: atom_id res chain seq x y z
N MET A 1 -18.47 18.90 43.74
CA MET A 1 -18.52 19.27 42.30
C MET A 1 -17.60 18.31 41.61
N ASP A 2 -18.17 17.19 41.17
CA ASP A 2 -17.42 16.14 40.49
C ASP A 2 -17.19 16.58 39.05
N ILE A 3 -15.92 16.73 38.70
CA ILE A 3 -15.48 16.94 37.32
C ILE A 3 -15.70 15.61 36.61
N PRO A 4 -16.57 15.53 35.58
CA PRO A 4 -16.70 14.30 34.82
C PRO A 4 -15.38 14.05 34.09
N THR A 5 -14.70 12.98 34.49
CA THR A 5 -13.56 12.43 33.75
C THR A 5 -14.08 11.97 32.39
N SER A 6 -13.63 12.65 31.34
CA SER A 6 -13.83 12.24 29.96
C SER A 6 -13.43 10.77 29.79
N PRO A 7 -14.26 9.91 29.19
CA PRO A 7 -13.90 8.53 28.93
C PRO A 7 -12.72 8.53 27.95
N SER A 8 -11.63 7.90 28.38
CA SER A 8 -10.43 7.56 27.61
C SER A 8 -10.69 7.44 26.10
N GLY A 9 -10.22 8.44 25.33
CA GLY A 9 -10.32 8.47 23.88
C GLY A 9 -9.70 7.22 23.26
N HIS A 10 -10.51 6.50 22.47
CA HIS A 10 -10.11 5.28 21.77
C HIS A 10 -8.99 5.57 20.77
N GLY A 11 -7.84 4.89 20.90
CA GLY A 11 -6.75 4.96 19.91
C GLY A 11 -7.04 4.30 18.55
N PHE A 12 -8.31 4.04 18.21
CA PHE A 12 -8.72 3.24 17.06
C PHE A 12 -10.00 3.79 16.41
N VAL A 13 -10.13 3.63 15.09
CA VAL A 13 -11.29 4.03 14.28
C VAL A 13 -12.30 2.88 14.26
N SER A 14 -13.45 3.11 14.88
CA SER A 14 -14.53 2.13 15.01
C SER A 14 -15.51 2.23 13.85
N LEU A 15 -15.64 1.17 13.04
CA LEU A 15 -16.47 1.17 11.83
C LEU A 15 -17.62 0.17 11.90
N SER A 16 -18.71 0.50 11.20
CA SER A 16 -19.75 -0.48 10.85
C SER A 16 -19.19 -1.58 9.93
N SER A 17 -19.87 -2.72 9.83
CA SER A 17 -19.44 -3.80 8.94
C SER A 17 -19.34 -3.38 7.47
N CYS A 18 -20.23 -2.48 7.02
CA CYS A 18 -20.18 -1.91 5.67
C CYS A 18 -18.97 -0.98 5.49
N GLY A 19 -18.69 -0.13 6.48
CA GLY A 19 -17.51 0.74 6.45
C GLY A 19 -16.21 -0.06 6.46
N PHE A 20 -16.14 -1.11 7.26
CA PHE A 20 -14.99 -2.01 7.28
C PHE A 20 -14.80 -2.72 5.91
N ALA A 21 -15.90 -3.13 5.27
CA ALA A 21 -15.83 -3.73 3.94
C ALA A 21 -15.33 -2.77 2.87
N PHE A 22 -15.80 -1.52 2.90
CA PHE A 22 -15.33 -0.46 2.03
C PHE A 22 -13.81 -0.25 2.16
N TRP A 23 -13.31 -0.13 3.38
CA TRP A 23 -11.87 0.05 3.60
C TRP A 23 -11.05 -1.19 3.27
N TRP A 24 -11.61 -2.39 3.45
CA TRP A 24 -11.01 -3.62 2.97
C TRP A 24 -10.80 -3.59 1.46
N LEU A 25 -11.82 -3.16 0.70
CA LEU A 25 -11.75 -3.03 -0.76
C LEU A 25 -10.73 -1.98 -1.20
N ILE A 26 -10.69 -0.82 -0.53
CA ILE A 26 -9.70 0.22 -0.85
C ILE A 26 -8.28 -0.32 -0.66
N ILE A 27 -7.98 -0.87 0.52
CA ILE A 27 -6.63 -1.36 0.82
C ILE A 27 -6.25 -2.53 -0.10
N PHE A 28 -7.21 -3.39 -0.43
CA PHE A 28 -7.04 -4.45 -1.42
C PHE A 28 -6.67 -3.87 -2.78
N PHE A 29 -7.40 -2.86 -3.25
CA PHE A 29 -7.17 -2.21 -4.53
C PHE A 29 -5.82 -1.49 -4.60
N VAL A 30 -5.39 -0.85 -3.50
CA VAL A 30 -4.05 -0.25 -3.40
C VAL A 30 -2.97 -1.32 -3.59
N HIS A 31 -3.05 -2.46 -2.89
CA HIS A 31 -2.07 -3.53 -3.07
C HIS A 31 -2.14 -4.16 -4.47
N LEU A 32 -3.34 -4.38 -5.01
CA LEU A 32 -3.55 -4.97 -6.33
C LEU A 32 -3.00 -4.08 -7.44
N THR A 33 -3.27 -2.77 -7.38
CA THR A 33 -2.80 -1.80 -8.38
C THR A 33 -1.28 -1.71 -8.36
N THR A 34 -0.68 -1.61 -7.17
CA THR A 34 0.79 -1.56 -7.04
C THR A 34 1.45 -2.88 -7.44
N PHE A 35 0.80 -4.02 -7.16
CA PHE A 35 1.24 -5.33 -7.67
C PHE A 35 1.23 -5.36 -9.19
N ALA A 36 0.11 -5.01 -9.82
CA ALA A 36 -0.04 -5.04 -11.27
C ALA A 36 0.96 -4.09 -11.95
N TYR A 37 1.10 -2.87 -11.43
CA TYR A 37 2.07 -1.89 -11.91
C TYR A 37 3.50 -2.45 -11.90
N ASN A 38 3.95 -2.97 -10.75
CA ASN A 38 5.30 -3.52 -10.64
C ASN A 38 5.49 -4.80 -11.47
N ALA A 39 4.47 -5.65 -11.57
CA ALA A 39 4.54 -6.84 -12.42
C ALA A 39 4.65 -6.49 -13.91
N CYS A 40 3.88 -5.51 -14.38
CA CYS A 40 3.97 -5.00 -15.74
C CYS A 40 5.36 -4.41 -16.02
N PHE A 41 5.92 -3.62 -15.11
CA PHE A 41 7.28 -3.08 -15.26
C PHE A 41 8.36 -4.16 -15.24
N ALA A 42 8.22 -5.17 -14.38
CA ALA A 42 9.13 -6.31 -14.35
C ALA A 42 9.10 -7.06 -15.69
N LEU A 43 7.92 -7.34 -16.22
CA LEU A 43 7.74 -7.99 -17.52
C LEU A 43 8.24 -7.13 -18.68
N PHE A 44 7.98 -5.82 -18.63
CA PHE A 44 8.46 -4.88 -19.62
C PHE A 44 9.99 -4.91 -19.72
N TYR A 45 10.71 -4.62 -18.63
CA TYR A 45 12.18 -4.63 -18.61
C TYR A 45 12.79 -6.02 -18.80
N TRP A 46 12.02 -7.09 -18.67
CA TRP A 46 12.48 -8.45 -18.97
C TRP A 46 12.47 -8.78 -20.46
N ASN A 47 11.56 -8.17 -21.24
CA ASN A 47 11.30 -8.54 -22.64
C ASN A 47 11.58 -7.39 -23.62
N VAL A 48 12.21 -6.30 -23.18
CA VAL A 48 12.35 -5.06 -23.97
C VAL A 48 13.45 -5.09 -25.03
N ASP A 49 14.08 -6.25 -25.25
CA ASP A 49 15.34 -6.39 -26.00
C ASP A 49 15.30 -5.81 -27.43
N ASP A 50 14.12 -5.64 -28.05
CA ASP A 50 13.95 -5.15 -29.44
C ASP A 50 12.92 -4.01 -29.63
N LEU A 51 12.69 -3.17 -28.61
CA LEU A 51 11.74 -2.06 -28.76
C LEU A 51 12.39 -0.81 -29.38
N TYR A 52 11.91 -0.36 -30.55
CA TYR A 52 12.40 0.86 -31.22
C TYR A 52 12.42 2.09 -30.27
N LEU A 53 11.43 2.18 -29.38
CA LEU A 53 11.35 3.23 -28.36
C LEU A 53 12.60 3.26 -27.46
N MET A 54 13.13 2.11 -27.05
CA MET A 54 14.33 2.07 -26.21
C MET A 54 15.58 2.49 -26.99
N PHE A 55 15.67 2.12 -28.27
CA PHE A 55 16.75 2.60 -29.14
C PHE A 55 16.69 4.12 -29.31
N ALA A 56 15.51 4.68 -29.55
CA ALA A 56 15.32 6.13 -29.66
C ALA A 56 15.71 6.85 -28.36
N LEU A 57 15.28 6.33 -27.20
CA LEU A 57 15.67 6.86 -25.88
C LEU A 57 17.18 6.79 -25.66
N ALA A 58 17.80 5.64 -25.92
CA ALA A 58 19.24 5.45 -25.77
C ALA A 58 20.04 6.39 -26.68
N SER A 59 19.61 6.59 -27.94
CA SER A 59 20.27 7.50 -28.89
C SER A 59 20.24 8.97 -28.45
N HIS A 60 19.26 9.36 -27.63
CA HIS A 60 19.13 10.70 -27.06
C HIS A 60 19.71 10.79 -25.63
N GLY A 61 20.38 9.74 -25.13
CA GLY A 61 20.92 9.68 -23.78
C GLY A 61 19.85 9.65 -22.69
N ILE A 62 18.64 9.21 -23.03
CA ILE A 62 17.48 9.15 -22.15
C ILE A 62 17.28 7.70 -21.68
N GLY A 63 17.12 7.51 -20.37
CA GLY A 63 16.87 6.19 -19.78
C GLY A 63 18.14 5.48 -19.30
N MET A 64 17.93 4.34 -18.65
CA MET A 64 19.01 3.46 -18.19
C MET A 64 19.62 2.64 -19.35
N PRO A 65 20.91 2.27 -19.29
CA PRO A 65 21.51 1.34 -20.24
C PRO A 65 20.83 -0.03 -20.24
N SER A 66 20.82 -0.70 -21.40
CA SER A 66 20.19 -2.02 -21.54
C SER A 66 20.82 -3.10 -20.66
N SER A 67 22.09 -2.98 -20.29
CA SER A 67 22.77 -3.87 -19.34
C SER A 67 22.10 -3.92 -17.97
N ASP A 68 21.41 -2.84 -17.58
CA ASP A 68 20.81 -2.70 -16.26
C ASP A 68 19.33 -3.11 -16.23
N PHE A 69 18.70 -3.36 -17.38
CA PHE A 69 17.28 -3.70 -17.49
C PHE A 69 16.92 -4.94 -16.67
N ARG A 70 17.80 -5.95 -16.65
CA ARG A 70 17.59 -7.16 -15.85
C ARG A 70 17.56 -6.87 -14.35
N THR A 71 18.44 -5.99 -13.88
CA THR A 71 18.48 -5.56 -12.48
C THR A 71 17.22 -4.79 -12.11
N ILE A 72 16.78 -3.86 -12.96
CA ILE A 72 15.53 -3.11 -12.80
C ILE A 72 14.33 -4.07 -12.73
N SER A 73 14.29 -5.06 -13.62
CA SER A 73 13.24 -6.09 -13.64
C SER A 73 13.19 -6.90 -12.33
N TYR A 74 14.34 -7.35 -11.80
CA TYR A 74 14.38 -8.06 -10.51
C TYR A 74 13.87 -7.21 -9.34
N VAL A 75 14.19 -5.92 -9.31
CA VAL A 75 13.70 -5.00 -8.27
C VAL A 75 12.18 -4.90 -8.33
N HIS A 76 11.60 -4.65 -9.51
CA HIS A 76 10.14 -4.60 -9.67
C HIS A 76 9.47 -5.95 -9.40
N MET A 77 10.12 -7.06 -9.76
CA MET A 77 9.62 -8.41 -9.44
C MET A 77 9.57 -8.65 -7.93
N ALA A 78 10.57 -8.19 -7.18
CA ALA A 78 10.57 -8.26 -5.72
C ALA A 78 9.44 -7.40 -5.11
N LEU A 79 9.27 -6.16 -5.57
CA LEU A 79 8.18 -5.28 -5.14
C LEU A 79 6.80 -5.89 -5.45
N ALA A 80 6.61 -6.42 -6.65
CA ALA A 80 5.40 -7.15 -7.03
C ALA A 80 5.17 -8.34 -6.10
N GLY A 81 6.19 -9.15 -5.81
CA GLY A 81 6.09 -10.27 -4.87
C GLY A 81 5.59 -9.84 -3.48
N VAL A 82 6.09 -8.73 -2.96
CA VAL A 82 5.67 -8.19 -1.65
C VAL A 82 4.21 -7.73 -1.67
N HIS A 83 3.80 -6.92 -2.65
CA HIS A 83 2.40 -6.47 -2.74
C HIS A 83 1.42 -7.62 -3.04
N GLY A 84 1.80 -8.52 -3.96
CA GLY A 84 1.02 -9.71 -4.31
C GLY A 84 0.83 -10.66 -3.12
N PHE A 85 1.83 -10.78 -2.25
CA PHE A 85 1.68 -11.51 -0.99
C PHE A 85 0.55 -10.96 -0.12
N TYR A 86 0.45 -9.63 0.05
CA TYR A 86 -0.65 -9.03 0.82
C TYR A 86 -2.01 -9.20 0.16
N VAL A 87 -2.10 -9.13 -1.18
CA VAL A 87 -3.33 -9.45 -1.92
C VAL A 87 -3.79 -10.88 -1.60
N VAL A 88 -2.88 -11.85 -1.72
CA VAL A 88 -3.17 -13.26 -1.40
C VAL A 88 -3.55 -13.43 0.07
N GLN A 89 -2.85 -12.76 1.00
CA GLN A 89 -3.20 -12.83 2.42
C GLN A 89 -4.61 -12.31 2.71
N MET A 90 -5.01 -11.20 2.09
CA MET A 90 -6.33 -10.60 2.29
C MET A 90 -7.43 -11.52 1.74
N VAL A 91 -7.23 -12.09 0.55
CA VAL A 91 -8.19 -13.02 -0.08
C VAL A 91 -8.30 -14.31 0.74
N LEU A 92 -7.18 -14.98 1.03
CA LEU A 92 -7.17 -16.24 1.78
C LEU A 92 -7.62 -16.05 3.22
N GLY A 93 -7.22 -14.95 3.87
CA GLY A 93 -7.66 -14.61 5.23
C GLY A 93 -9.16 -14.39 5.30
N SER A 94 -9.74 -13.73 4.29
CA SER A 94 -11.18 -13.47 4.22
C SER A 94 -11.97 -14.74 3.89
N ALA A 95 -11.49 -15.55 2.93
CA ALA A 95 -12.09 -16.83 2.57
C ALA A 95 -12.10 -17.81 3.75
N LYS A 96 -10.97 -17.95 4.46
CA LYS A 96 -10.85 -18.89 5.59
C LYS A 96 -11.79 -18.55 6.75
N ARG A 97 -12.06 -17.25 6.97
CA ARG A 97 -12.91 -16.79 8.09
C ARG A 97 -14.36 -16.57 7.69
N CYS A 98 -14.69 -16.69 6.39
CA CYS A 98 -15.98 -16.30 5.82
C CYS A 98 -16.41 -14.88 6.25
N THR A 99 -15.43 -14.01 6.52
CA THR A 99 -15.61 -12.61 6.92
C THR A 99 -14.35 -11.85 6.53
N LEU A 100 -14.48 -10.56 6.23
CA LEU A 100 -13.39 -9.75 5.70
C LEU A 100 -12.27 -9.63 6.73
N ALA A 101 -11.04 -9.96 6.31
CA ALA A 101 -9.87 -9.91 7.16
C ALA A 101 -8.65 -9.39 6.39
N PHE A 102 -7.85 -8.56 7.06
CA PHE A 102 -6.63 -8.00 6.49
C PHE A 102 -5.41 -8.93 6.57
N SER A 103 -5.47 -9.98 7.41
CA SER A 103 -4.37 -10.89 7.69
C SER A 103 -4.88 -12.32 7.95
N LEU A 104 -4.06 -13.31 7.60
CA LEU A 104 -4.28 -14.72 7.91
C LEU A 104 -4.26 -15.00 9.42
N ARG A 105 -3.40 -14.32 10.19
CA ARG A 105 -3.29 -14.51 11.65
C ARG A 105 -4.31 -13.65 12.39
N PRO A 106 -5.06 -14.21 13.37
CA PRO A 106 -5.88 -13.39 14.24
C PRO A 106 -4.94 -12.48 15.04
N LYS A 107 -5.23 -11.17 15.12
CA LYS A 107 -4.60 -10.30 16.12
C LYS A 107 -4.84 -11.00 17.46
N LYS A 108 -3.78 -11.44 18.16
CA LYS A 108 -3.92 -11.85 19.57
C LYS A 108 -4.41 -10.60 20.29
N PHE A 109 -5.69 -10.57 20.62
CA PHE A 109 -6.24 -9.54 21.47
C PHE A 109 -5.44 -9.64 22.78
N LEU A 110 -4.72 -8.60 23.15
CA LEU A 110 -4.28 -8.41 24.53
C LEU A 110 -5.57 -8.33 25.34
N SER A 111 -6.02 -9.50 25.78
CA SER A 111 -6.99 -9.59 26.85
C SER A 111 -6.33 -8.92 28.05
N ASP A 112 -7.10 -8.02 28.63
CA ASP A 112 -6.97 -7.39 29.92
C ASP A 112 -6.08 -8.15 30.93
N GLY A 113 -5.32 -7.38 31.70
CA GLY A 113 -4.16 -7.81 32.49
C GLY A 113 -4.35 -9.14 33.20
N LYS A 114 -3.56 -10.13 32.78
CA LYS A 114 -3.17 -11.24 33.66
C LYS A 114 -1.70 -11.51 33.49
N ILE A 115 -0.95 -11.21 34.56
CA ILE A 115 0.44 -11.59 34.76
C ILE A 115 0.55 -13.10 34.50
N PRO A 116 1.41 -13.57 33.58
CA PRO A 116 1.65 -14.99 33.42
C PRO A 116 2.50 -15.45 34.60
N ASN A 117 1.91 -16.24 35.51
CA ASN A 117 2.69 -17.00 36.47
C ASN A 117 3.46 -18.09 35.72
N GLU A 118 4.76 -18.08 35.96
CA GLU A 118 5.73 -19.14 35.74
C GLU A 118 5.25 -20.45 36.39
N SER A 119 5.19 -21.54 35.61
CA SER A 119 5.43 -22.94 36.04
C SER A 119 4.87 -23.92 34.98
N GLU A 120 5.58 -25.04 34.82
CA GLU A 120 5.24 -26.27 34.07
C GLU A 120 5.61 -26.37 32.59
N ASN A 121 6.84 -26.86 32.35
CA ASN A 121 7.07 -27.99 31.44
C ASN A 121 6.58 -29.27 32.16
N PRO A 122 6.12 -30.36 31.49
CA PRO A 122 6.98 -31.07 30.53
C PRO A 122 6.33 -31.99 29.44
N VAL A 123 7.22 -32.51 28.59
CA VAL A 123 7.22 -33.81 27.85
C VAL A 123 6.52 -33.93 26.47
N SER A 124 7.39 -34.40 25.54
CA SER A 124 7.24 -35.06 24.23
C SER A 124 6.02 -35.97 24.04
N SER A 125 5.54 -36.39 22.87
CA SER A 125 6.04 -36.63 21.50
C SER A 125 4.81 -37.10 20.69
N ILE A 126 4.82 -37.02 19.36
CA ILE A 126 4.52 -38.13 18.43
C ILE A 126 4.75 -37.64 16.98
N HIS A 127 5.44 -38.50 16.24
CA HIS A 127 5.74 -38.48 14.83
C HIS A 127 4.54 -38.14 13.94
N ASP A 128 4.80 -37.40 12.86
CA ASP A 128 4.35 -37.83 11.53
C ASP A 128 5.38 -37.38 10.49
N GLU A 129 5.94 -38.37 9.81
CA GLU A 129 6.95 -38.27 8.77
C GLU A 129 6.30 -38.66 7.43
N ASN A 130 6.70 -37.96 6.37
CA ASN A 130 6.45 -38.19 4.93
C ASN A 130 5.19 -37.57 4.28
N ASN A 131 5.39 -36.43 3.60
CA ASN A 131 5.45 -36.45 2.13
C ASN A 131 6.17 -35.23 1.53
N THR A 132 6.92 -35.48 0.45
CA THR A 132 8.05 -34.72 -0.08
C THR A 132 7.70 -33.70 -1.17
N SER A 133 8.60 -32.72 -1.33
CA SER A 133 8.91 -31.94 -2.54
C SER A 133 8.18 -30.61 -2.83
N GLY A 134 7.00 -30.34 -2.24
CA GLY A 134 6.31 -29.04 -2.40
C GLY A 134 6.60 -28.00 -1.30
N GLU A 135 7.13 -28.42 -0.16
CA GLU A 135 7.12 -27.62 1.07
C GLU A 135 8.34 -26.72 1.24
N ASN A 136 9.39 -26.92 0.45
CA ASN A 136 10.69 -26.25 0.60
C ASN A 136 10.56 -24.75 0.26
N LEU A 137 9.78 -24.44 -0.78
CA LEU A 137 9.56 -23.06 -1.23
C LEU A 137 8.63 -22.33 -0.27
N TRP A 138 7.49 -22.94 0.10
CA TRP A 138 6.51 -22.33 1.00
C TRP A 138 7.08 -22.07 2.40
N THR A 139 7.93 -22.95 2.90
CA THR A 139 8.57 -22.79 4.22
C THR A 139 9.68 -21.74 4.18
N ARG A 140 10.44 -21.66 3.09
CA ARG A 140 11.45 -20.59 2.87
C ARG A 140 10.79 -19.23 2.66
N LEU A 141 9.72 -19.17 1.86
CA LEU A 141 8.89 -17.99 1.69
C LEU A 141 8.31 -17.58 3.05
N LYS A 142 7.67 -18.48 3.81
CA LYS A 142 7.18 -18.19 5.18
C LYS A 142 8.27 -17.66 6.11
N LYS A 143 9.51 -18.13 5.99
CA LYS A 143 10.64 -17.68 6.84
C LYS A 143 11.15 -16.30 6.42
N VAL A 144 11.31 -16.05 5.13
CA VAL A 144 11.69 -14.73 4.59
C VAL A 144 10.57 -13.71 4.84
N PHE A 145 9.33 -14.06 4.51
CA PHE A 145 8.15 -13.22 4.76
C PHE A 145 7.87 -13.02 6.24
N GLY A 146 8.05 -14.05 7.08
CA GLY A 146 7.97 -13.94 8.54
C GLY A 146 9.02 -12.98 9.11
N CYS A 147 10.22 -12.96 8.52
CA CYS A 147 11.28 -12.01 8.87
C CYS A 147 10.93 -10.58 8.43
N ILE A 148 10.38 -10.40 7.22
CA ILE A 148 9.91 -9.10 6.72
C ILE A 148 8.77 -8.58 7.59
N THR A 149 7.72 -9.38 7.83
CA THR A 149 6.58 -8.98 8.68
C THR A 149 7.02 -8.69 10.11
N ARG A 150 7.96 -9.46 10.68
CA ARG A 150 8.48 -9.23 12.04
C ARG A 150 9.32 -7.95 12.13
N LYS A 151 10.13 -7.64 11.11
CA LYS A 151 10.87 -6.37 11.05
C LYS A 151 9.96 -5.16 10.85
N SER A 152 8.86 -5.32 10.11
CA SER A 152 7.84 -4.28 9.97
C SER A 152 7.09 -4.03 11.29
N ASP A 153 6.88 -5.08 12.10
CA ASP A 153 6.24 -5.01 13.42
C ASP A 153 7.18 -4.48 14.52
N GLU A 154 8.46 -4.88 14.52
CA GLU A 154 9.49 -4.38 15.47
C GLU A 154 9.80 -2.88 15.29
N LEU A 155 9.44 -2.31 14.13
CA LEU A 155 9.51 -0.87 13.86
C LEU A 155 8.22 -0.12 14.20
N SER A 156 7.20 -0.81 14.73
CA SER A 156 5.88 -0.25 15.02
C SER A 156 5.56 -0.33 16.53
N VAL A 157 5.39 0.85 17.14
CA VAL A 157 4.47 1.13 18.26
C VAL A 157 4.89 0.73 19.69
N ASN A 158 6.19 0.55 20.05
CA ASN A 158 6.57 0.61 21.48
C ASN A 158 8.04 0.97 21.83
N GLY A 159 8.80 1.57 20.92
CA GLY A 159 10.19 1.96 21.15
C GLY A 159 10.36 3.43 21.56
N LYS A 160 11.37 3.74 22.40
CA LYS A 160 11.76 5.11 22.83
C LYS A 160 12.03 6.08 21.66
N TYR A 161 12.25 5.56 20.44
CA TYR A 161 12.52 6.31 19.21
C TYR A 161 11.31 6.39 18.25
N PHE A 162 10.13 5.96 18.67
CA PHE A 162 8.93 5.89 17.82
C PHE A 162 8.58 7.23 17.16
N HIS A 163 8.59 8.33 17.91
CA HIS A 163 8.32 9.66 17.37
C HIS A 163 9.39 10.13 16.39
N GLY A 164 10.67 9.84 16.66
CA GLY A 164 11.77 10.21 15.76
C GLY A 164 11.73 9.45 14.43
N ILE A 165 11.43 8.16 14.47
CA ILE A 165 11.27 7.34 13.25
C ILE A 165 10.06 7.81 12.45
N LEU A 166 8.96 8.17 13.11
CA LEU A 166 7.75 8.67 12.46
C LEU A 166 7.99 10.02 11.78
N ILE A 167 8.68 10.95 12.45
CA ILE A 167 9.06 12.26 11.87
C ILE A 167 10.03 12.06 10.69
N CYS A 168 11.01 11.17 10.83
CA CYS A 168 11.95 10.88 9.74
C CYS A 168 11.23 10.30 8.51
N ARG A 169 10.29 9.37 8.71
CA ARG A 169 9.46 8.84 7.63
C ARG A 169 8.68 9.95 6.93
N GLU A 170 8.02 10.82 7.70
CA GLU A 170 7.23 11.93 7.18
C GLU A 170 8.07 12.90 6.33
N LEU A 171 9.28 13.22 6.80
CA LEU A 171 10.24 14.06 6.09
C LEU A 171 10.73 13.41 4.80
N VAL A 172 11.01 12.10 4.83
CA VAL A 172 11.39 11.33 3.64
C VAL A 172 10.24 11.32 2.64
N GLU A 173 9.02 11.03 3.08
CA GLU A 173 7.80 11.02 2.25
C GLU A 173 7.57 12.38 1.57
N SER A 174 7.60 13.47 2.34
CA SER A 174 7.49 14.85 1.83
C SER A 174 8.60 15.21 0.82
N SER A 175 9.84 14.77 1.09
CA SER A 175 10.97 15.00 0.18
C SER A 175 10.78 14.26 -1.14
N LEU A 176 10.34 13.00 -1.08
CA LEU A 176 10.08 12.19 -2.27
C LEU A 176 8.91 12.73 -3.09
N GLN A 177 7.83 13.18 -2.43
CA GLN A 177 6.72 13.87 -3.11
C GLN A 177 7.20 15.16 -3.79
N THR A 178 8.10 15.92 -3.17
CA THR A 178 8.71 17.13 -3.77
C THR A 178 9.57 16.77 -4.99
N MET A 179 10.39 15.72 -4.89
CA MET A 179 11.19 15.24 -6.02
C MET A 179 10.30 14.78 -7.19
N GLN A 180 9.20 14.09 -6.89
CA GLN A 180 8.20 13.72 -7.88
C GLN A 180 7.57 14.96 -8.52
N ALA A 181 7.25 16.01 -7.74
CA ALA A 181 6.71 17.25 -8.26
C ALA A 181 7.65 18.00 -9.19
N ILE A 182 8.93 18.08 -8.83
CA ILE A 182 9.95 18.68 -9.69
C ILE A 182 10.07 17.89 -11.00
N ARG A 183 10.07 16.55 -10.93
CA ARG A 183 10.13 15.68 -12.11
C ARG A 183 8.91 15.90 -13.01
N MET A 184 7.71 15.88 -12.45
CA MET A 184 6.47 16.09 -13.21
C MET A 184 6.45 17.48 -13.85
N SER A 185 6.85 18.53 -13.12
CA SER A 185 6.93 19.90 -13.65
C SER A 185 7.88 20.01 -14.86
N ARG A 186 8.98 19.26 -14.86
CA ARG A 186 9.97 19.31 -15.93
C ARG A 186 9.57 18.53 -17.20
N TYR A 187 8.87 17.41 -17.03
CA TYR A 187 8.68 16.43 -18.12
C TYR A 187 7.22 16.26 -18.57
N LEU A 188 6.25 16.64 -17.74
CA LEU A 188 4.83 16.48 -18.05
C LEU A 188 4.32 17.66 -18.89
N SER A 189 4.44 17.52 -20.20
CA SER A 189 4.04 18.55 -21.17
C SER A 189 2.57 18.46 -21.57
N HIS A 190 1.87 17.34 -21.30
CA HIS A 190 0.43 17.24 -21.54
C HIS A 190 -0.40 18.18 -20.64
N PRO A 191 -1.23 19.08 -21.20
CA PRO A 191 -1.94 20.08 -20.39
C PRO A 191 -2.96 19.48 -19.42
N TYR A 192 -3.68 18.43 -19.82
CA TYR A 192 -4.65 17.76 -18.94
C TYR A 192 -3.99 17.01 -17.78
N LEU A 193 -2.89 16.31 -18.05
CA LEU A 193 -2.13 15.60 -17.01
C LEU A 193 -1.44 16.58 -16.07
N ASN A 194 -0.92 17.69 -16.61
CA ASN A 194 -0.34 18.77 -15.82
C ASN A 194 -1.38 19.39 -14.87
N HIS A 195 -2.58 19.75 -15.37
CA HIS A 195 -3.65 20.26 -14.52
C HIS A 195 -4.09 19.26 -13.44
N PHE A 196 -4.21 17.98 -13.81
CA PHE A 196 -4.53 16.92 -12.85
C PHE A 196 -3.45 16.82 -11.76
N TYR A 197 -2.18 16.83 -12.14
CA TYR A 197 -1.06 16.76 -11.20
C TYR A 197 -0.98 17.99 -10.27
N VAL A 198 -1.16 19.19 -10.82
CA VAL A 198 -1.24 20.44 -10.02
C VAL A 198 -2.41 20.36 -9.03
N GLY A 199 -3.54 19.80 -9.45
CA GLY A 199 -4.68 19.52 -8.56
C GLY A 199 -4.31 18.58 -7.41
N LEU A 200 -3.61 17.47 -7.70
CA LEU A 200 -3.09 16.56 -6.65
C LEU A 200 -2.16 17.29 -5.69
N LEU A 201 -1.26 18.14 -6.20
CA LEU A 201 -0.34 18.92 -5.37
C LEU A 201 -1.10 19.90 -4.45
N ALA A 202 -2.10 20.60 -4.97
CA ALA A 202 -2.94 21.49 -4.18
C ALA A 202 -3.68 20.73 -3.07
N ILE A 203 -4.26 19.57 -3.39
CA ILE A 203 -4.92 18.70 -2.42
C ILE A 203 -3.93 18.23 -1.36
N ASN A 204 -2.71 17.85 -1.73
CA ASN A 204 -1.66 17.47 -0.79
C ASN A 204 -1.38 18.58 0.22
N CYS A 205 -1.11 19.80 -0.26
CA CYS A 205 -0.86 20.94 0.60
C CYS A 205 -2.05 21.31 1.50
N TRP A 206 -3.28 21.16 1.00
CA TRP A 206 -4.49 21.50 1.75
C TRP A 206 -4.95 20.39 2.67
N SER A 207 -4.55 19.14 2.44
CA SER A 207 -5.00 17.97 3.18
C SER A 207 -4.74 18.13 4.69
N SER A 208 -3.50 18.48 5.06
CA SER A 208 -3.10 18.74 6.44
C SER A 208 -3.90 19.88 7.07
N VAL A 209 -4.06 21.01 6.35
CA VAL A 209 -4.79 22.18 6.84
C VAL A 209 -6.27 21.89 7.06
N ILE A 210 -6.92 21.21 6.10
CA ILE A 210 -8.34 20.82 6.19
C ILE A 210 -8.55 19.84 7.34
N ILE A 211 -7.67 18.86 7.48
CA ILE A 211 -7.78 17.82 8.51
C ILE A 211 -7.55 18.39 9.93
N TYR A 212 -6.69 19.41 10.07
CA TYR A 212 -6.52 20.13 11.34
C TYR A 212 -7.50 21.30 11.54
N SER A 213 -8.35 21.59 10.56
CA SER A 213 -9.39 22.61 10.70
C SER A 213 -10.49 22.17 11.66
N ARG A 214 -11.33 23.13 12.10
CA ARG A 214 -12.43 22.93 13.07
C ARG A 214 -13.41 21.80 12.68
N TRP A 215 -13.41 21.36 11.43
CA TRP A 215 -14.28 20.32 10.89
C TRP A 215 -14.02 18.91 11.47
N PHE A 216 -12.83 18.63 12.01
CA PHE A 216 -12.44 17.29 12.52
C PHE A 216 -11.97 17.32 13.99
N TRP A 217 -12.53 18.19 14.83
CA TRP A 217 -11.98 18.49 16.15
C TRP A 217 -12.16 17.37 17.20
N ASP A 218 -13.11 16.46 16.99
CA ASP A 218 -13.59 15.59 18.08
C ASP A 218 -12.88 14.22 18.20
N ASP A 219 -12.18 13.72 17.16
CA ASP A 219 -11.53 12.39 17.23
C ASP A 219 -10.14 12.34 16.58
N GLU A 220 -9.13 12.21 17.44
CA GLU A 220 -7.71 12.10 17.08
C GLU A 220 -7.40 10.89 16.17
N ALA A 221 -8.09 9.76 16.36
CA ALA A 221 -7.84 8.54 15.60
C ALA A 221 -8.32 8.69 14.15
N TYR A 222 -9.49 9.30 13.95
CA TYR A 222 -10.01 9.62 12.62
C TYR A 222 -9.13 10.64 11.90
N ARG A 223 -8.60 11.63 12.63
CA ARG A 223 -7.68 12.63 12.06
C ARG A 223 -6.41 11.99 11.51
N ARG A 224 -5.76 11.13 12.33
CA ARG A 224 -4.56 10.40 11.92
C ARG A 224 -4.83 9.45 10.77
N PHE A 225 -5.98 8.78 10.79
CA PHE A 225 -6.39 7.91 9.71
C PHE A 225 -6.59 8.69 8.40
N ALA A 226 -7.29 9.84 8.44
CA ALA A 226 -7.51 10.68 7.27
C ALA A 226 -6.20 11.22 6.66
N LEU A 227 -5.23 11.63 7.49
CA LEU A 227 -3.90 12.04 7.00
C LEU A 227 -3.21 10.91 6.26
N VAL A 228 -3.03 9.76 6.92
CA VAL A 228 -2.39 8.56 6.32
C VAL A 228 -3.10 8.11 5.04
N MET A 229 -4.43 8.27 4.98
CA MET A 229 -5.22 7.97 3.79
C MET A 229 -4.95 8.95 2.64
N CYS A 230 -4.99 10.26 2.91
CA CYS A 230 -4.70 11.30 1.93
C CYS A 230 -3.29 11.14 1.40
N ASP A 231 -2.30 11.00 2.28
CA ASP A 231 -0.90 10.82 1.93
C ASP A 231 -0.75 9.60 1.02
N CYS A 232 -1.27 8.44 1.45
CA CYS A 232 -1.24 7.21 0.65
C CYS A 232 -1.91 7.34 -0.73
N ALA A 233 -3.04 8.04 -0.81
CA ALA A 233 -3.78 8.20 -2.07
C ALA A 233 -3.02 9.12 -3.04
N LEU A 234 -2.49 10.23 -2.53
CA LEU A 234 -1.71 11.19 -3.30
C LEU A 234 -0.42 10.56 -3.81
N ASP A 235 0.25 9.82 -2.93
CA ASP A 235 1.41 9.01 -3.24
C ASP A 235 1.13 8.03 -4.39
N LEU A 236 0.07 7.23 -4.26
CA LEU A 236 -0.31 6.26 -5.29
C LEU A 236 -0.61 6.97 -6.63
N MET A 237 -1.29 8.10 -6.57
CA MET A 237 -1.71 8.83 -7.77
C MET A 237 -0.54 9.52 -8.46
N SER A 238 0.39 10.11 -7.72
CA SER A 238 1.55 10.79 -8.28
C SER A 238 2.53 9.83 -8.94
N THR A 239 2.70 8.62 -8.41
CA THR A 239 3.71 7.66 -8.90
C THR A 239 3.18 6.64 -9.89
N VAL A 240 2.05 6.01 -9.57
CA VAL A 240 1.44 4.96 -10.39
C VAL A 240 0.38 5.57 -11.28
N GLY A 241 -0.47 6.42 -10.72
CA GLY A 241 -1.57 7.06 -11.44
C GLY A 241 -1.12 7.85 -12.67
N VAL A 242 -0.23 8.82 -12.48
CA VAL A 242 0.28 9.64 -13.58
C VAL A 242 0.99 8.77 -14.63
N ALA A 243 1.82 7.80 -14.22
CA ALA A 243 2.51 6.92 -15.15
C ALA A 243 1.52 6.07 -15.99
N VAL A 244 0.49 5.52 -15.36
CA VAL A 244 -0.58 4.77 -16.05
C VAL A 244 -1.36 5.68 -17.00
N LEU A 245 -1.73 6.89 -16.56
CA LEU A 245 -2.44 7.85 -17.41
C LEU A 245 -1.63 8.27 -18.65
N ILE A 246 -0.31 8.43 -18.51
CA ILE A 246 0.59 8.66 -19.65
C ILE A 246 0.55 7.45 -20.59
N VAL A 247 0.75 6.23 -20.10
CA VAL A 247 0.72 5.03 -20.97
C VAL A 247 -0.62 4.88 -21.69
N LEU A 248 -1.74 5.15 -21.01
CA LEU A 248 -3.08 5.09 -21.59
C LEU A 248 -3.31 6.17 -22.67
N SER A 249 -2.63 7.32 -22.62
CA SER A 249 -2.75 8.35 -23.66
C SER A 249 -2.06 7.95 -24.97
N TYR A 250 -1.05 7.07 -24.89
CA TYR A 250 -0.29 6.58 -26.04
C TYR A 250 -0.72 5.19 -26.53
N ILE A 251 -1.44 4.39 -25.73
CA ILE A 251 -1.78 3.00 -26.09
C ILE A 251 -2.58 2.89 -27.40
N GLY A 252 -3.47 3.85 -27.68
CA GLY A 252 -4.25 3.89 -28.92
C GLY A 252 -3.45 4.35 -30.15
N GLN A 253 -2.26 4.91 -29.94
CA GLN A 253 -1.36 5.39 -31.01
C GLN A 253 -0.23 4.40 -31.31
N TYR A 254 -0.08 3.37 -30.47
CA TYR A 254 0.94 2.34 -30.61
C TYR A 254 0.49 1.28 -31.62
N ASP A 255 1.25 1.10 -32.71
CA ASP A 255 0.97 0.08 -33.70
C ASP A 255 1.77 -1.19 -33.38
N VAL A 256 1.03 -2.22 -32.95
CA VAL A 256 1.57 -3.53 -32.58
C VAL A 256 2.24 -4.23 -33.77
N ARG A 257 1.84 -3.93 -35.02
CA ARG A 257 2.42 -4.57 -36.22
C ARG A 257 3.84 -4.12 -36.51
N VAL A 258 4.16 -2.87 -36.18
CA VAL A 258 5.51 -2.30 -36.35
C VAL A 258 6.27 -2.18 -35.03
N ASN A 259 5.69 -2.70 -33.93
CA ASN A 259 6.25 -2.65 -32.58
C ASN A 259 6.66 -1.23 -32.15
N GLY A 260 5.90 -0.21 -32.59
CA GLY A 260 6.30 1.19 -32.49
C GLY A 260 5.19 2.19 -32.78
N PHE A 261 5.54 3.47 -32.75
CA PHE A 261 4.66 4.56 -33.16
C PHE A 261 4.89 4.83 -34.65
N GLY A 262 3.80 4.90 -35.42
CA GLY A 262 3.86 4.99 -36.89
C GLY A 262 4.35 6.35 -37.40
N VAL A 263 3.60 6.97 -38.31
CA VAL A 263 3.98 8.27 -38.91
C VAL A 263 4.08 9.42 -37.92
N GLN A 264 3.49 9.28 -36.71
CA GLN A 264 3.53 10.28 -35.66
C GLN A 264 4.95 10.61 -35.20
N ILE A 265 5.90 9.68 -35.38
CA ILE A 265 7.28 9.90 -34.98
C ILE A 265 8.04 10.93 -35.82
N LEU A 266 7.49 11.29 -37.00
CA LEU A 266 8.05 12.31 -37.89
C LEU A 266 7.66 13.73 -37.46
N ASP A 267 6.70 13.87 -36.55
CA ASP A 267 6.33 15.16 -35.97
C ASP A 267 7.25 15.46 -34.79
N ASP A 268 8.11 16.47 -34.96
CA ASP A 268 9.09 16.90 -33.95
C ASP A 268 8.44 17.30 -32.62
N GLU A 269 7.26 17.92 -32.66
CA GLU A 269 6.55 18.35 -31.44
C GLU A 269 6.01 17.14 -30.69
N TRP A 270 5.34 16.24 -31.40
CA TRP A 270 4.81 15.00 -30.82
C TRP A 270 5.95 14.11 -30.29
N PHE A 271 7.04 13.96 -31.05
CA PHE A 271 8.18 13.14 -30.65
C PHE A 271 8.86 13.70 -29.40
N ALA A 272 9.15 15.01 -29.36
CA ALA A 272 9.73 15.64 -28.17
C ALA A 272 8.83 15.50 -26.94
N LYS A 273 7.50 15.62 -27.13
CA LYS A 273 6.50 15.41 -26.08
C LYS A 273 6.55 14.00 -25.53
N MET A 274 6.49 13.00 -26.41
CA MET A 274 6.50 11.58 -26.05
C MET A 274 7.81 11.22 -25.32
N MET A 275 8.95 11.70 -25.80
CA MET A 275 10.26 11.45 -25.19
C MET A 275 10.39 12.05 -23.79
N ASN A 276 9.84 13.25 -23.56
CA ASN A 276 9.79 13.85 -22.22
C ASN A 276 8.86 13.06 -21.29
N GLU A 277 7.66 12.70 -21.75
CA GLU A 277 6.69 11.96 -20.93
C GLU A 277 7.16 10.51 -20.65
N ALA A 278 7.90 9.90 -21.56
CA ALA A 278 8.55 8.60 -21.34
C ALA A 278 9.56 8.66 -20.18
N GLN A 279 10.23 9.80 -19.94
CA GLN A 279 11.12 9.98 -18.79
C GLN A 279 10.39 10.02 -17.45
N VAL A 280 9.08 10.26 -17.44
CA VAL A 280 8.25 10.14 -16.24
C VAL A 280 7.92 8.67 -15.97
N VAL A 281 7.62 7.92 -17.02
CA VAL A 281 7.18 6.53 -16.92
C VAL A 281 8.35 5.59 -16.66
N LEU A 282 9.42 5.72 -17.43
CA LEU A 282 10.57 4.83 -17.41
C LEU A 282 11.55 5.15 -16.27
N VAL A 283 12.38 4.16 -15.94
CA VAL A 283 13.49 4.33 -15.01
C VAL A 283 14.65 5.03 -15.74
N THR A 284 14.92 6.27 -15.35
CA THR A 284 15.96 7.10 -15.97
C THR A 284 17.29 7.05 -15.25
N SER A 285 17.31 6.64 -13.97
CA SER A 285 18.51 6.57 -13.15
C SER A 285 18.33 5.59 -11.98
N TRP A 286 19.45 5.19 -11.36
CA TRP A 286 19.43 4.43 -10.10
C TRP A 286 18.72 5.16 -8.96
N SER A 287 18.87 6.49 -8.87
CA SER A 287 18.16 7.29 -7.88
C SER A 287 16.65 7.26 -8.12
N ASP A 288 16.20 7.30 -9.38
CA ASP A 288 14.78 7.14 -9.72
C ASP A 288 14.25 5.77 -9.27
N LEU A 289 15.01 4.70 -9.54
CA LEU A 289 14.65 3.35 -9.09
C LEU A 289 14.52 3.28 -7.56
N VAL A 290 15.47 3.86 -6.83
CA VAL A 290 15.44 3.90 -5.35
C VAL A 290 14.22 4.67 -4.85
N ILE A 291 13.88 5.81 -5.45
CA ILE A 291 12.68 6.59 -5.10
C ILE A 291 11.42 5.74 -5.28
N ARG A 292 11.29 5.03 -6.41
CA ARG A 292 10.16 4.13 -6.68
C ARG A 292 10.08 2.97 -5.68
N VAL A 293 11.22 2.44 -5.24
CA VAL A 293 11.29 1.42 -4.18
C VAL A 293 10.82 1.98 -2.84
N ILE A 294 11.38 3.11 -2.39
CA ILE A 294 11.00 3.72 -1.11
C ILE A 294 9.52 4.06 -1.12
N PHE A 295 9.02 4.59 -2.23
CA PHE A 295 7.61 4.85 -2.45
C PHE A 295 6.73 3.59 -2.26
N SER A 296 7.08 2.49 -2.94
CA SER A 296 6.34 1.23 -2.83
C SER A 296 6.33 0.73 -1.39
N LEU A 297 7.45 0.85 -0.68
CA LEU A 297 7.55 0.52 0.75
C LEU A 297 6.78 1.50 1.65
N GLY A 298 6.68 2.78 1.27
CA GLY A 298 5.85 3.80 1.91
C GLY A 298 4.38 3.41 1.89
N LEU A 299 3.86 2.99 0.74
CA LEU A 299 2.49 2.46 0.59
C LEU A 299 2.24 1.24 1.49
N LEU A 300 3.20 0.32 1.60
CA LEU A 300 3.14 -0.81 2.51
C LEU A 300 3.01 -0.35 3.97
N GLY A 301 3.82 0.63 4.38
CA GLY A 301 3.76 1.22 5.70
C GLY A 301 2.48 2.00 5.96
N ALA A 302 1.93 2.72 4.97
CA ALA A 302 0.71 3.49 5.10
C ALA A 302 -0.52 2.57 5.23
N THR A 303 -0.64 1.60 4.33
CA THR A 303 -1.70 0.58 4.41
C THR A 303 -1.60 -0.28 5.67
N GLY A 304 -0.39 -0.53 6.18
CA GLY A 304 -0.17 -1.15 7.50
C GLY A 304 -0.77 -0.34 8.64
N LYS A 305 -0.45 0.97 8.72
CA LYS A 305 -1.02 1.89 9.71
C LYS A 305 -2.56 1.96 9.61
N MET A 306 -3.12 2.02 8.41
CA MET A 306 -4.57 1.97 8.22
C MET A 306 -5.19 0.70 8.80
N LYS A 307 -4.62 -0.48 8.50
CA LYS A 307 -5.08 -1.78 9.03
C LYS A 307 -4.97 -1.87 10.56
N GLU A 308 -4.04 -1.14 11.16
CA GLU A 308 -3.90 -1.04 12.60
C GLU A 308 -4.98 -0.17 13.22
N LEU A 309 -5.24 1.00 12.63
CA LEU A 309 -6.24 1.96 13.10
C LEU A 309 -7.68 1.47 12.91
N LEU A 310 -7.95 0.67 11.88
CA LEU A 310 -9.30 0.21 11.55
C LEU A 310 -9.75 -0.97 12.43
N HIS A 311 -10.86 -0.76 13.15
CA HIS A 311 -11.53 -1.78 13.94
C HIS A 311 -13.00 -1.91 13.53
N CYS A 312 -13.47 -3.15 13.32
CA CYS A 312 -14.89 -3.41 13.12
C CYS A 312 -15.60 -3.42 14.48
N THR A 313 -16.58 -2.53 14.65
CA THR A 313 -17.51 -2.61 15.78
C THR A 313 -18.49 -3.73 15.46
N ILE A 314 -18.27 -4.92 16.01
CA ILE A 314 -19.31 -5.93 16.04
C ILE A 314 -20.36 -5.40 17.00
N THR A 315 -21.44 -4.81 16.46
CA THR A 315 -22.61 -4.44 17.23
C THR A 315 -23.06 -5.68 17.98
N ARG A 316 -22.88 -5.65 19.30
CA ARG A 316 -23.18 -6.76 20.22
C ARG A 316 -24.69 -6.89 20.41
N SER A 317 -25.45 -6.86 19.32
CA SER A 317 -26.90 -7.03 19.29
C SER A 317 -27.31 -8.44 19.76
N ARG A 318 -26.41 -9.43 19.67
CA ARG A 318 -26.67 -10.79 20.20
C ARG A 318 -26.59 -10.94 21.73
N ARG A 319 -26.02 -9.99 22.50
CA ARG A 319 -26.11 -10.08 23.98
C ARG A 319 -27.39 -9.47 24.54
N PHE A 320 -28.07 -8.58 23.81
CA PHE A 320 -29.37 -8.09 24.24
C PHE A 320 -30.47 -9.13 24.00
N HIS A 321 -30.45 -9.85 22.87
CA HIS A 321 -31.43 -10.92 22.65
C HIS A 321 -31.25 -12.12 23.60
N GLN A 322 -30.02 -12.49 24.01
CA GLN A 322 -29.82 -13.56 24.99
C GLN A 322 -30.20 -13.13 26.43
N ALA A 323 -30.00 -11.84 26.78
CA ALA A 323 -30.42 -11.31 28.07
C ALA A 323 -31.95 -11.16 28.16
N GLU A 324 -32.60 -10.78 27.06
CA GLU A 324 -34.05 -10.66 26.94
C GLU A 324 -34.73 -12.03 26.98
N ILE A 325 -34.19 -13.04 26.28
CA ILE A 325 -34.68 -14.44 26.36
C ILE A 325 -34.53 -14.98 27.79
N ASN A 326 -33.40 -14.72 28.46
CA ASN A 326 -33.20 -15.17 29.84
C ASN A 326 -34.15 -14.47 30.83
N TRP A 327 -34.50 -13.20 30.60
CA TRP A 327 -35.47 -12.45 31.42
C TRP A 327 -36.89 -12.99 31.25
N PHE A 328 -37.29 -13.33 30.02
CA PHE A 328 -38.59 -13.95 29.74
C PHE A 328 -38.72 -15.38 30.29
N THR A 329 -37.66 -16.18 30.29
CA THR A 329 -37.69 -17.51 30.92
C THR A 329 -37.75 -17.47 32.45
N PHE A 330 -37.18 -16.43 33.08
CA PHE A 330 -37.19 -16.30 34.54
C PHE A 330 -38.58 -15.91 35.09
N HIS A 331 -39.37 -15.13 34.34
CA HIS A 331 -40.70 -14.68 34.75
C HIS A 331 -41.85 -15.67 34.47
N HIS A 332 -41.60 -16.75 33.73
CA HIS A 332 -42.60 -17.80 33.48
C HIS A 332 -42.47 -19.01 34.42
N SER A 333 -41.56 -18.94 35.41
CA SER A 333 -41.22 -20.04 36.32
C SER A 333 -41.65 -19.82 37.78
N THR A 334 -42.46 -18.79 38.06
CA THR A 334 -43.06 -18.48 39.38
C THR A 334 -44.57 -18.57 39.31
#